data_AF-A0A930T0G4-F1
#
_entry.id   AF-A0A930T0G4-F1
#
_cell.length_a   1.000
_cell.length_b   1.000
_cell.length_c   1.000
_cell.angle_alpha   90.00
_cell.angle_beta   90.00
_cell.angle_gamma   90.00
#
_symmetry.space_group_name_H-M   'P 1'
#
loop_
_entity.id
_entity.type
_entity.pdbx_description
1 polymer ?
#
loop_
_entity_poly.entity_id
_entity_poly.type
_entity_poly.pdbx_seq_one_letter_code
_entity_poly.pdbx_strand_id
1 'polypeptide(L)'
;MLEKMLRGIVGQKIGSYRLNKFIGVGGFGGVFQASEMVRNTPIKEIALKIIPESSDEQLKELLTARALEHPYLIRSYNVGECEFFDTEMLYLAMELASSSLDQKITTGKLTTDTVKNITTQVASGLAFLHENNRVHRDLKPANILSINQQWKLSDFGLIRELNNSSYTETINIGGTIIYMPPEAFDGEISPAWDMWSLGVMLIQMLTGQLPYDFNNNYQKLTGQVIKGNIKIPPLPTEFKLIVEGCLQKDRAERWTASQVFNALSAKPSPVISFNQGKDFVEDLGNGVKLEMVYIPAGSFMMGANSREEGAYESQFPPHRVNVKAFYMAKYPITQAQYKAMMGGQNPSHFKGDNHPVDSVSWDMAQLFCQQLSENTGKIYQLPSEAQWEYACRAGATTPFYFGETLRDDLANYNATDTYGNGTKGKYRQETTPVGSFPPNGFGLYDMHGNVWEWCADTWHNNYRNAPNYGSAWVEQSSNIFVVRGGSWYSLPSRCRSARRDCYKRDTVSNLIGFRVIFQG
;
A
#
# COMPACT_ATOMS: atom_id res chain seq x y z
N MET A 1 32.12 21.01 23.39
CA MET A 1 33.23 20.31 24.09
C MET A 1 33.47 18.92 23.49
N LEU A 2 32.45 18.07 23.41
CA LEU A 2 32.52 16.72 22.81
C LEU A 2 33.11 16.67 21.39
N GLU A 3 32.67 17.55 20.48
CA GLU A 3 33.20 17.57 19.11
C GLU A 3 34.72 17.77 19.06
N LYS A 4 35.24 18.72 19.85
CA LYS A 4 36.68 19.03 19.89
C LYS A 4 37.48 17.84 20.40
N MET A 5 36.95 17.13 21.40
CA MET A 5 37.53 15.90 21.94
C MET A 5 37.58 14.80 20.86
N LEU A 6 36.47 14.55 20.18
CA LEU A 6 36.37 13.52 19.14
C LEU A 6 37.22 13.83 17.90
N ARG A 7 37.36 15.10 17.52
CA ARG A 7 38.31 15.48 16.45
C ARG A 7 39.76 15.15 16.81
N GLY A 8 40.11 15.17 18.09
CA GLY A 8 41.46 14.87 18.59
C GLY A 8 41.86 13.40 18.48
N ILE A 9 40.91 12.47 18.32
CA ILE A 9 41.19 11.03 18.21
C ILE A 9 41.24 10.53 16.75
N VAL A 10 41.12 11.42 15.76
CA VAL A 10 41.34 11.07 14.34
C VAL A 10 42.76 10.49 14.18
N GLY A 11 42.86 9.37 13.47
CA GLY A 11 44.10 8.62 13.27
C GLY A 11 44.31 7.45 14.25
N GLN A 12 43.60 7.45 15.39
CA GLN A 12 43.67 6.40 16.41
C GLN A 12 42.99 5.10 15.94
N LYS A 13 43.24 4.00 16.67
CA LYS A 13 42.63 2.69 16.44
C LYS A 13 41.66 2.30 17.56
N ILE A 14 40.57 1.64 17.19
CA ILE A 14 39.61 1.01 18.10
C ILE A 14 39.41 -0.43 17.61
N GLY A 15 39.95 -1.41 18.34
CA GLY A 15 39.96 -2.81 17.89
C GLY A 15 40.61 -2.97 16.50
N SER A 16 39.85 -3.50 15.54
CA SER A 16 40.28 -3.62 14.14
C SER A 16 40.08 -2.35 13.31
N TYR A 17 39.48 -1.28 13.85
CA TYR A 17 39.13 -0.09 13.08
C TYR A 17 40.14 1.04 13.25
N ARG A 18 40.49 1.74 12.17
CA ARG A 18 41.29 2.98 12.18
C ARG A 18 40.40 4.17 11.85
N LEU A 19 40.40 5.20 12.69
CA LEU A 19 39.62 6.42 12.50
C LEU A 19 40.29 7.31 11.45
N ASN A 20 39.70 7.46 10.27
CA ASN A 20 40.31 8.18 9.16
C ASN A 20 39.91 9.65 9.12
N LYS A 21 38.61 9.92 9.24
CA LYS A 21 38.04 11.26 9.12
C LYS A 21 36.85 11.41 10.03
N PHE A 22 36.81 12.52 10.76
CA PHE A 22 35.63 12.90 11.53
C PHE A 22 34.53 13.43 10.59
N ILE A 23 33.32 12.87 10.66
CA ILE A 23 32.17 13.24 9.82
C ILE A 23 31.34 14.31 10.52
N GLY A 24 30.97 14.10 11.79
CA GLY A 24 30.13 15.04 12.54
C GLY A 24 29.71 14.51 13.90
N VAL A 25 29.11 15.39 14.71
CA VAL A 25 28.46 15.04 15.98
C VAL A 25 26.95 15.01 15.78
N GLY A 26 26.30 13.91 16.16
CA GLY A 26 24.84 13.81 16.30
C GLY A 26 24.42 13.98 17.76
N GLY A 27 23.12 13.78 18.05
CA GLY A 27 22.59 13.93 19.42
C GLY A 27 23.19 12.98 20.46
N PHE A 28 23.85 11.91 20.02
CA PHE A 28 24.22 10.76 20.85
C PHE A 28 25.68 10.32 20.68
N GLY A 29 26.53 11.18 20.09
CA GLY A 29 27.93 10.84 19.84
C GLY A 29 28.46 11.37 18.51
N GLY A 30 29.71 11.02 18.19
CA GLY A 30 30.33 11.44 16.93
C GLY A 30 30.60 10.28 15.98
N VAL A 31 30.48 10.55 14.69
CA VAL A 31 30.64 9.58 13.62
C VAL A 31 31.96 9.84 12.88
N PHE A 32 32.68 8.78 12.60
CA PHE A 32 33.92 8.78 11.83
C PHE A 32 33.75 7.91 10.59
N GLN A 33 34.36 8.33 9.48
CA GLN A 33 34.78 7.39 8.45
C GLN A 33 35.99 6.63 9.00
N ALA A 34 35.94 5.30 8.92
CA ALA A 34 36.98 4.42 9.42
C ALA A 34 37.29 3.29 8.43
N SER A 35 38.51 2.77 8.49
CA SER A 35 38.86 1.53 7.79
C SER A 35 38.86 0.37 8.78
N GLU A 36 38.23 -0.73 8.43
CA GLU A 36 38.51 -2.03 9.06
C GLU A 36 39.86 -2.55 8.56
N MET A 37 40.74 -2.93 9.49
CA MET A 37 42.13 -3.23 9.25
C MET A 37 42.44 -4.70 9.57
N VAL A 38 43.16 -5.37 8.66
CA VAL A 38 43.77 -6.68 8.91
C VAL A 38 45.27 -6.56 8.66
N ARG A 39 46.11 -6.85 9.67
CA ARG A 39 47.59 -6.72 9.59
C ARG A 39 48.07 -5.36 9.02
N ASN A 40 47.37 -4.27 9.36
CA ASN A 40 47.59 -2.91 8.83
C ASN A 40 47.19 -2.65 7.37
N THR A 41 46.52 -3.59 6.71
CA THR A 41 45.90 -3.37 5.41
C THR A 41 44.41 -3.02 5.60
N PRO A 42 43.91 -1.90 5.03
CA PRO A 42 42.48 -1.60 5.05
C PRO A 42 41.74 -2.59 4.13
N ILE A 43 40.70 -3.24 4.66
CA ILE A 43 39.90 -4.22 3.92
C ILE A 43 38.48 -3.72 3.60
N LYS A 44 37.99 -2.72 4.35
CA LYS A 44 36.64 -2.17 4.18
C LYS A 44 36.54 -0.77 4.79
N GLU A 45 35.93 0.16 4.07
CA GLU A 45 35.52 1.45 4.62
C GLU A 45 34.15 1.33 5.29
N ILE A 46 34.03 1.90 6.48
CA ILE A 46 32.83 1.86 7.34
C ILE A 46 32.60 3.22 8.00
N ALA A 47 31.41 3.41 8.55
CA ALA A 47 31.18 4.46 9.53
C ALA A 47 31.29 3.87 10.95
N LEU A 48 32.02 4.56 11.82
CA LEU A 48 32.16 4.20 13.24
C LEU A 48 31.54 5.31 14.08
N LYS A 49 30.45 5.02 14.78
CA LYS A 49 29.81 5.96 15.71
C LYS A 49 30.35 5.69 17.11
N ILE A 50 30.93 6.71 17.74
CA ILE A 50 31.41 6.67 19.14
C ILE A 50 30.36 7.35 20.00
N ILE A 51 29.91 6.63 21.02
CA ILE A 51 28.80 6.97 21.90
C ILE A 51 29.38 7.13 23.31
N PRO A 52 29.39 8.35 23.87
CA PRO A 52 29.99 8.61 25.19
C PRO A 52 29.30 7.92 26.37
N GLU A 53 28.06 7.48 26.19
CA GLU A 53 27.29 6.76 27.20
C GLU A 53 27.55 5.25 27.09
N SER A 54 27.97 4.64 28.19
CA SER A 54 28.32 3.22 28.30
C SER A 54 27.38 2.43 29.22
N SER A 55 26.15 2.89 29.45
CA SER A 55 25.19 2.18 30.29
C SER A 55 24.80 0.81 29.69
N ASP A 56 24.52 -0.17 30.55
CA ASP A 56 24.08 -1.52 30.13
C ASP A 56 22.81 -1.47 29.27
N GLU A 57 21.91 -0.52 29.57
CA GLU A 57 20.71 -0.24 28.80
C GLU A 57 21.06 0.20 27.38
N GLN A 58 22.00 1.15 27.25
CA GLN A 58 22.46 1.63 25.96
C GLN A 58 23.16 0.53 25.16
N LEU A 59 23.96 -0.32 25.80
CA LEU A 59 24.60 -1.48 25.16
C LEU A 59 23.55 -2.47 24.63
N LYS A 60 22.53 -2.79 25.44
CA LYS A 60 21.43 -3.69 25.05
C LYS A 60 20.67 -3.16 23.84
N GLU A 61 20.43 -1.85 23.77
CA GLU A 61 19.82 -1.20 22.59
C GLU A 61 20.67 -1.36 21.33
N LEU A 62 21.98 -1.13 21.42
CA LEU A 62 22.90 -1.26 20.28
C LEU A 62 23.00 -2.71 19.79
N LEU A 63 23.06 -3.68 20.71
CA LEU A 63 23.05 -5.10 20.37
C LEU A 63 21.75 -5.50 19.68
N THR A 64 20.64 -4.90 20.09
CA THR A 64 19.34 -5.13 19.46
C THR A 64 19.27 -4.52 18.07
N ALA A 65 19.77 -3.29 17.89
CA ALA A 65 19.87 -2.64 16.59
C ALA A 65 20.75 -3.43 15.62
N ARG A 66 21.80 -4.09 16.13
CA ARG A 66 22.67 -4.98 15.35
C ARG A 66 21.95 -6.22 14.81
N ALA A 67 20.94 -6.73 15.51
CA ALA A 67 20.18 -7.90 15.08
C ALA A 67 19.15 -7.60 13.97
N LEU A 68 18.87 -6.32 13.70
CA LEU A 68 17.90 -5.92 12.68
C LEU A 68 18.55 -5.93 11.29
N GLU A 69 18.05 -6.79 10.41
CA GLU A 69 18.48 -6.87 9.02
C GLU A 69 17.31 -6.58 8.07
N HIS A 70 17.41 -5.49 7.32
CA HIS A 70 16.43 -5.11 6.30
C HIS A 70 17.10 -4.23 5.22
N PRO A 71 16.73 -4.34 3.93
CA PRO A 71 17.40 -3.59 2.84
C PRO A 71 17.43 -2.07 3.03
N TYR A 72 16.41 -1.51 3.69
CA TYR A 72 16.27 -0.07 3.92
C TYR A 72 16.57 0.36 5.37
N LEU A 73 17.28 -0.48 6.13
CA LEU A 73 17.90 -0.10 7.40
C LEU A 73 19.43 -0.11 7.23
N ILE A 74 20.11 0.86 7.85
CA ILE A 74 21.58 0.86 7.90
C ILE A 74 22.06 -0.38 8.63
N ARG A 75 22.88 -1.17 7.94
CA ARG A 75 23.43 -2.38 8.53
C ARG A 75 24.50 -2.04 9.55
N SER A 76 24.32 -2.60 10.73
CA SER A 76 25.29 -2.57 11.83
C SER A 76 26.14 -3.83 11.78
N TYR A 77 27.46 -3.68 11.72
CA TYR A 77 28.41 -4.79 11.65
C TYR A 77 28.83 -5.28 13.02
N ASN A 78 29.17 -4.35 13.91
CA ASN A 78 29.71 -4.69 15.21
C ASN A 78 29.40 -3.60 16.25
N VAL A 79 29.28 -4.02 17.51
CA VAL A 79 29.16 -3.15 18.69
C VAL A 79 30.30 -3.55 19.62
N GLY A 80 30.92 -2.59 20.28
CA GLY A 80 31.91 -2.87 21.31
C GLY A 80 32.22 -1.66 22.16
N GLU A 81 33.21 -1.83 23.04
CA GLU A 81 33.68 -0.80 23.96
C GLU A 81 35.00 -0.21 23.48
N CYS A 82 35.22 1.05 23.81
CA CYS A 82 36.49 1.73 23.62
C CYS A 82 36.71 2.73 24.75
N GLU A 83 37.97 3.06 25.02
CA GLU A 83 38.33 4.01 26.07
C GLU A 83 39.16 5.13 25.45
N PHE A 84 38.76 6.38 25.71
CA PHE A 84 39.59 7.55 25.45
C PHE A 84 39.44 8.55 26.58
N PHE A 85 40.55 9.20 26.94
CA PHE A 85 40.57 10.22 28.00
C PHE A 85 40.01 9.68 29.33
N ASP A 86 40.40 8.44 29.69
CA ASP A 86 39.95 7.74 30.90
C ASP A 86 38.42 7.64 31.01
N THR A 87 37.73 7.63 29.86
CA THR A 87 36.28 7.51 29.76
C THR A 87 35.94 6.32 28.88
N GLU A 88 35.23 5.35 29.46
CA GLU A 88 34.64 4.22 28.73
C GLU A 88 33.49 4.70 27.85
N MET A 89 33.48 4.24 26.62
CA MET A 89 32.53 4.63 25.59
C MET A 89 32.14 3.41 24.76
N LEU A 90 30.95 3.44 24.17
CA LEU A 90 30.53 2.42 23.21
C LEU A 90 30.85 2.88 21.79
N TYR A 91 31.06 1.91 20.91
CA TYR A 91 31.11 2.16 19.47
C TYR A 91 30.16 1.25 18.71
N LEU A 92 29.65 1.77 17.60
CA LEU A 92 28.86 1.02 16.62
C LEU A 92 29.48 1.17 15.23
N ALA A 93 29.95 0.05 14.68
CA ALA A 93 30.45 -0.06 13.31
C ALA A 93 29.29 -0.33 12.36
N MET A 94 29.14 0.46 11.30
CA MET A 94 27.99 0.42 10.39
C MET A 94 28.38 0.74 8.94
N GLU A 95 27.44 0.56 8.02
CA GLU A 95 27.61 0.98 6.63
C GLU A 95 28.01 2.46 6.51
N LEU A 96 29.00 2.75 5.65
CA LEU A 96 29.37 4.12 5.32
C LEU A 96 28.44 4.67 4.24
N ALA A 97 27.71 5.74 4.55
CA ALA A 97 26.84 6.41 3.61
C ALA A 97 27.58 7.47 2.77
N SER A 98 27.10 7.69 1.54
CA SER A 98 27.65 8.72 0.64
C SER A 98 27.10 10.12 0.94
N SER A 99 25.86 10.21 1.40
CA SER A 99 25.17 11.47 1.73
C SER A 99 23.92 11.19 2.57
N SER A 100 23.30 12.26 3.08
CA SER A 100 22.04 12.23 3.83
C SER A 100 20.94 13.04 3.12
N LEU A 101 19.68 12.79 3.46
CA LEU A 101 18.54 13.44 2.78
C LEU A 101 18.46 14.94 3.10
N ASP A 102 18.85 15.38 4.31
CA ASP A 102 18.95 16.80 4.65
C ASP A 102 19.90 17.54 3.70
N GLN A 103 21.05 16.96 3.37
CA GLN A 103 21.98 17.51 2.37
C GLN A 103 21.30 17.62 1.01
N LYS A 104 20.52 16.60 0.61
CA LYS A 104 19.84 16.58 -0.69
C LYS A 104 18.70 17.62 -0.80
N ILE A 105 17.97 17.90 0.27
CA ILE A 105 16.87 18.88 0.24
C ILE A 105 17.34 20.34 0.36
N THR A 106 18.60 20.59 0.76
CA THR A 106 19.16 21.96 0.73
C THR A 106 19.19 22.59 -0.65
N THR A 107 19.16 21.78 -1.73
CA THR A 107 19.11 22.27 -3.11
C THR A 107 17.70 22.68 -3.55
N GLY A 108 16.70 22.57 -2.67
CA GLY A 108 15.29 22.90 -2.93
C GLY A 108 14.39 21.67 -3.02
N LYS A 109 13.18 21.86 -3.57
CA LYS A 109 12.19 20.77 -3.73
C LYS A 109 12.72 19.66 -4.64
N LEU A 110 12.33 18.43 -4.34
CA LEU A 110 12.67 17.24 -5.11
C LEU A 110 11.60 16.93 -6.16
N THR A 111 11.95 16.17 -7.19
CA THR A 111 10.97 15.66 -8.17
C THR A 111 10.05 14.63 -7.52
N THR A 112 8.80 14.53 -8.00
CA THR A 112 7.82 13.55 -7.51
C THR A 112 8.35 12.12 -7.54
N ASP A 113 9.04 11.72 -8.60
CA ASP A 113 9.67 10.39 -8.71
C ASP A 113 10.74 10.16 -7.64
N THR A 114 11.56 11.18 -7.36
CA THR A 114 12.57 11.10 -6.31
C THR A 114 11.92 10.98 -4.94
N VAL A 115 10.88 11.79 -4.66
CA VAL A 115 10.12 11.72 -3.40
C VAL A 115 9.45 10.36 -3.26
N LYS A 116 8.83 9.83 -4.31
CA LYS A 116 8.20 8.51 -4.33
C LYS A 116 9.20 7.42 -4.00
N ASN A 117 10.37 7.44 -4.65
CA ASN A 117 11.42 6.45 -4.42
C ASN A 117 11.94 6.49 -2.96
N ILE A 118 12.28 7.67 -2.44
CA ILE A 118 12.72 7.84 -1.05
C ILE A 118 11.65 7.35 -0.09
N THR A 119 10.42 7.81 -0.25
CA THR A 119 9.32 7.55 0.68
C THR A 119 8.94 6.08 0.69
N THR A 120 8.97 5.41 -0.46
CA THR A 120 8.72 3.96 -0.54
C THR A 120 9.74 3.17 0.27
N GLN A 121 11.02 3.50 0.15
CA GLN A 121 12.10 2.82 0.86
C GLN A 121 12.04 3.10 2.38
N VAL A 122 11.79 4.36 2.76
CA VAL A 122 11.58 4.77 4.16
C VAL A 122 10.36 4.07 4.77
N ALA A 123 9.22 4.05 4.08
CA ALA A 123 7.99 3.41 4.56
C ALA A 123 8.18 1.90 4.73
N SER A 124 8.91 1.24 3.83
CA SER A 124 9.26 -0.18 3.97
C SER A 124 10.13 -0.44 5.21
N GLY A 125 11.15 0.40 5.45
CA GLY A 125 11.98 0.29 6.65
C GLY A 125 11.20 0.53 7.95
N LEU A 126 10.30 1.53 7.96
CA LEU A 126 9.44 1.81 9.10
C LEU A 126 8.44 0.67 9.37
N ALA A 127 7.83 0.10 8.32
CA ALA A 127 6.91 -1.03 8.45
C ALA A 127 7.60 -2.22 9.14
N PHE A 128 8.82 -2.56 8.70
CA PHE A 128 9.63 -3.59 9.34
C PHE A 128 9.94 -3.27 10.81
N LEU A 129 10.32 -2.04 11.14
CA LEU A 129 10.56 -1.64 12.54
C LEU A 129 9.28 -1.78 13.39
N HIS A 130 8.15 -1.30 12.87
CA HIS A 130 6.86 -1.31 13.55
C HIS A 130 6.35 -2.75 13.79
N GLU A 131 6.51 -3.64 12.81
CA GLU A 131 6.21 -5.09 12.94
C GLU A 131 7.08 -5.78 14.00
N ASN A 132 8.29 -5.28 14.22
CA ASN A 132 9.20 -5.74 15.28
C ASN A 132 9.01 -4.97 16.60
N ASN A 133 7.86 -4.29 16.79
CA ASN A 133 7.51 -3.49 17.98
C ASN A 133 8.51 -2.39 18.32
N ARG A 134 9.06 -1.72 17.30
CA ARG A 134 9.99 -0.59 17.45
C ARG A 134 9.43 0.65 16.81
N VAL A 135 9.78 1.81 17.37
CA VAL A 135 9.43 3.13 16.86
C VAL A 135 10.72 3.93 16.74
N HIS A 136 10.94 4.59 15.61
CA HIS A 136 12.19 5.32 15.34
C HIS A 136 12.30 6.60 16.18
N ARG A 137 11.21 7.36 16.35
CA ARG A 137 11.04 8.57 17.19
C ARG A 137 11.82 9.83 16.82
N ASP A 138 12.94 9.68 16.13
CA ASP A 138 13.76 10.77 15.61
C ASP A 138 13.80 10.75 14.07
N LEU A 139 12.69 10.40 13.43
CA LEU A 139 12.62 10.36 11.97
C LEU A 139 12.73 11.79 11.41
N LYS A 140 13.82 12.07 10.69
CA LYS A 140 14.10 13.36 10.06
C LYS A 140 15.05 13.18 8.88
N PRO A 141 15.19 14.18 7.98
CA PRO A 141 16.04 14.05 6.80
C PRO A 141 17.50 13.69 7.08
N ALA A 142 18.08 14.16 8.20
CA ALA A 142 19.45 13.82 8.58
C ALA A 142 19.66 12.33 8.90
N ASN A 143 18.58 11.61 9.26
CA ASN A 143 18.63 10.20 9.63
C ASN A 143 18.28 9.27 8.45
N ILE A 144 18.05 9.82 7.25
CA ILE A 144 17.86 9.04 6.01
C ILE A 144 19.13 9.12 5.18
N LEU A 145 19.84 8.01 5.05
CA LEU A 145 21.17 7.96 4.45
C LEU A 145 21.15 7.28 3.09
N SER A 146 21.94 7.79 2.15
CA SER A 146 22.10 7.23 0.81
C SER A 146 23.30 6.28 0.75
N ILE A 147 23.07 5.03 0.36
CA ILE A 147 24.10 4.00 0.15
C ILE A 147 23.81 3.27 -1.15
N ASN A 148 24.76 3.27 -2.09
CA ASN A 148 24.60 2.58 -3.39
C ASN A 148 23.27 2.90 -4.09
N GLN A 149 22.87 4.18 -4.10
CA GLN A 149 21.62 4.69 -4.67
C GLN A 149 20.33 4.25 -3.96
N GLN A 150 20.43 3.64 -2.78
CA GLN A 150 19.31 3.33 -1.89
C GLN A 150 19.30 4.26 -0.67
N TRP A 151 18.11 4.56 -0.19
CA TRP A 151 17.85 5.34 1.02
C TRP A 151 17.53 4.39 2.17
N LYS A 152 18.27 4.55 3.26
CA LYS A 152 18.18 3.68 4.43
C LYS A 152 17.95 4.52 5.68
N LEU A 153 17.11 4.01 6.58
CA LEU A 153 16.94 4.57 7.92
C LEU A 153 18.21 4.31 8.72
N SER A 154 18.66 5.32 9.45
CA SER A 154 19.79 5.27 10.39
C SER A 154 19.34 5.74 11.76
N ASP A 155 20.15 5.54 12.80
CA ASP A 155 19.87 6.07 14.14
C ASP A 155 18.51 5.62 14.74
N PHE A 156 17.99 4.48 14.28
CA PHE A 156 16.78 3.82 14.80
C PHE A 156 17.03 2.99 16.07
N GLY A 157 18.28 2.95 16.55
CA GLY A 157 18.76 2.12 17.66
C GLY A 157 19.05 2.88 18.96
N LEU A 158 18.43 4.04 19.15
CA LEU A 158 18.54 4.87 20.36
C LEU A 158 17.13 5.01 20.97
N ILE A 159 16.53 3.84 21.22
CA ILE A 159 15.12 3.62 21.55
C ILE A 159 14.97 3.63 23.07
N ARG A 160 14.69 4.79 23.67
CA ARG A 160 14.35 4.84 25.11
C ARG A 160 13.15 3.91 25.43
N GLU A 161 13.17 3.18 26.54
CA GLU A 161 11.96 2.47 26.98
C GLU A 161 10.79 3.45 27.22
N LEU A 162 9.56 2.96 26.99
CA LEU A 162 8.28 3.67 27.20
C LEU A 162 8.07 4.20 28.64
N ASN A 163 8.99 3.90 29.57
CA ASN A 163 8.83 4.13 31.00
C ASN A 163 9.66 5.30 31.57
N ASN A 164 10.50 5.98 30.77
CA ASN A 164 11.30 7.11 31.27
C ASN A 164 10.66 8.47 30.95
N SER A 165 10.02 9.04 31.98
CA SER A 165 9.22 10.26 31.96
C SER A 165 10.02 11.58 32.05
N SER A 166 11.27 11.64 31.58
CA SER A 166 12.09 12.87 31.61
C SER A 166 12.39 13.40 30.21
N TYR A 167 11.45 14.17 29.66
CA TYR A 167 11.53 14.76 28.31
C TYR A 167 12.29 16.10 28.23
N THR A 168 12.98 16.54 29.30
CA THR A 168 13.45 17.93 29.42
C THR A 168 14.94 18.18 29.22
N GLU A 169 15.80 17.17 29.07
CA GLU A 169 17.25 17.41 28.99
C GLU A 169 17.88 16.74 27.78
N THR A 170 17.78 17.41 26.62
CA THR A 170 18.62 17.36 25.38
C THR A 170 17.80 17.63 24.11
N ILE A 171 16.86 18.58 24.17
CA ILE A 171 16.31 19.14 22.94
C ILE A 171 17.43 19.97 22.32
N ASN A 172 18.01 19.52 21.22
CA ASN A 172 18.72 20.42 20.32
C ASN A 172 17.66 21.36 19.74
N ILE A 173 17.50 22.52 20.38
CA ILE A 173 16.33 23.41 20.39
C ILE A 173 16.10 23.98 18.98
N GLY A 174 15.38 23.23 18.14
CA GLY A 174 14.83 23.75 16.90
C GLY A 174 14.72 22.76 15.75
N GLY A 175 15.77 21.97 15.49
CA GLY A 175 15.85 21.11 14.30
C GLY A 175 15.03 19.84 14.38
N THR A 176 14.92 19.23 15.56
CA THR A 176 14.19 17.96 15.75
C THR A 176 12.71 18.17 16.06
N ILE A 177 12.38 19.20 16.85
CA ILE A 177 11.00 19.46 17.32
C ILE A 177 10.01 19.67 16.18
N ILE A 178 10.49 20.16 15.03
CA ILE A 178 9.64 20.45 13.88
C ILE A 178 9.04 19.19 13.22
N TYR A 179 9.66 18.01 13.42
CA TYR A 179 9.14 16.75 12.92
C TYR A 179 8.36 15.96 13.98
N MET A 180 8.28 16.46 15.22
CA MET A 180 7.61 15.76 16.31
C MET A 180 6.08 15.86 16.19
N PRO A 181 5.34 14.80 16.57
CA PRO A 181 3.90 14.83 16.66
C PRO A 181 3.39 15.65 17.86
N PRO A 182 2.11 16.06 17.88
CA PRO A 182 1.54 16.85 18.98
C PRO A 182 1.56 16.11 20.32
N GLU A 183 1.33 14.80 20.33
CA GLU A 183 1.36 13.96 21.53
C GLU A 183 2.78 13.68 22.05
N ALA A 184 3.81 14.24 21.41
CA ALA A 184 5.19 14.02 21.84
C ALA A 184 5.48 14.47 23.28
N PHE A 185 4.62 15.33 23.82
CA PHE A 185 4.71 15.89 25.16
C PHE A 185 3.82 15.16 26.18
N ASP A 186 3.03 14.18 25.72
CA ASP A 186 2.09 13.41 26.56
C ASP A 186 2.72 12.12 27.09
N GLY A 187 3.95 11.79 26.66
CA GLY A 187 4.72 10.62 27.12
C GLY A 187 4.33 9.29 26.46
N GLU A 188 3.29 9.28 25.62
CA GLU A 188 2.82 8.07 24.95
C GLU A 188 3.54 7.84 23.62
N ILE A 189 3.99 6.60 23.40
CA ILE A 189 4.79 6.25 22.23
C ILE A 189 4.08 5.17 21.42
N SER A 190 3.96 5.42 20.12
CA SER A 190 3.36 4.48 19.18
C SER A 190 3.99 4.63 17.79
N PRO A 191 3.81 3.64 16.89
CA PRO A 191 4.20 3.76 15.48
C PRO A 191 3.72 5.04 14.78
N ALA A 192 2.58 5.60 15.23
CA ALA A 192 1.99 6.83 14.69
C ALA A 192 2.89 8.07 14.85
N TRP A 193 3.91 7.99 15.72
CA TRP A 193 4.92 9.03 15.89
C TRP A 193 5.75 9.21 14.61
N ASP A 194 6.30 8.11 14.11
CA ASP A 194 7.14 8.12 12.90
C ASP A 194 6.33 8.57 11.68
N MET A 195 5.05 8.26 11.68
CA MET A 195 4.15 8.61 10.57
C MET A 195 3.89 10.11 10.50
N TRP A 196 3.74 10.79 11.64
CA TRP A 196 3.69 12.25 11.67
C TRP A 196 4.97 12.87 11.12
N SER A 197 6.13 12.40 11.62
CA SER A 197 7.43 12.86 11.16
C SER A 197 7.62 12.66 9.65
N LEU A 198 7.16 11.52 9.12
CA LEU A 198 7.17 11.24 7.68
C LEU A 198 6.29 12.23 6.89
N GLY A 199 5.11 12.58 7.41
CA GLY A 199 4.22 13.58 6.81
C GLY A 199 4.87 14.96 6.71
N VAL A 200 5.54 15.41 7.77
CA VAL A 200 6.30 16.67 7.76
C VAL A 200 7.44 16.62 6.74
N MET A 201 8.20 15.51 6.71
CA MET A 201 9.28 15.32 5.73
C MET A 201 8.78 15.32 4.28
N LEU A 202 7.62 14.71 4.01
CA LEU A 202 7.01 14.69 2.68
C LEU A 202 6.70 16.11 2.18
N ILE A 203 6.08 16.95 3.02
CA ILE A 203 5.83 18.35 2.70
C ILE A 203 7.14 19.07 2.35
N GLN A 204 8.17 18.87 3.17
CA GLN A 204 9.47 19.50 2.96
C GLN A 204 10.14 19.05 1.65
N MET A 205 10.12 17.75 1.35
CA MET A 205 10.68 17.23 0.10
C MET A 205 9.94 17.76 -1.14
N LEU A 206 8.61 17.82 -1.09
CA LEU A 206 7.77 18.22 -2.22
C LEU A 206 7.78 19.72 -2.50
N THR A 207 7.95 20.53 -1.45
CA THR A 207 7.82 22.00 -1.55
C THR A 207 9.13 22.74 -1.35
N GLY A 208 10.13 22.09 -0.76
CA GLY A 208 11.35 22.73 -0.28
C GLY A 208 11.15 23.57 0.99
N GLN A 209 9.95 23.55 1.59
CA GLN A 209 9.58 24.36 2.75
C GLN A 209 8.98 23.51 3.87
N LEU A 210 9.19 23.93 5.11
CA LEU A 210 8.59 23.30 6.27
C LEU A 210 7.12 23.76 6.44
N PRO A 211 6.23 22.91 6.98
CA PRO A 211 4.80 23.21 7.11
C PRO A 211 4.42 24.23 8.20
N TYR A 212 5.42 24.85 8.83
CA TYR A 212 5.26 25.77 9.96
C TYR A 212 5.77 27.16 9.58
N ASP A 213 4.93 28.16 9.81
CA ASP A 213 5.31 29.57 9.73
C ASP A 213 5.62 30.06 11.15
N PHE A 214 6.89 30.04 11.51
CA PHE A 214 7.37 30.45 12.83
C PHE A 214 8.37 31.62 12.80
N ASN A 215 8.83 32.07 11.62
CA ASN A 215 9.79 33.19 11.48
C ASN A 215 11.00 33.08 12.42
N ASN A 216 11.59 31.88 12.53
CA ASN A 216 12.69 31.57 13.46
C ASN A 216 12.37 31.76 14.97
N ASN A 217 11.10 31.94 15.34
CA ASN A 217 10.65 31.95 16.73
C ASN A 217 10.30 30.53 17.20
N TYR A 218 11.20 29.91 17.95
CA TYR A 218 11.04 28.53 18.43
C TYR A 218 9.92 28.34 19.46
N GLN A 219 9.55 29.38 20.21
CA GLN A 219 8.38 29.31 21.11
C GLN A 219 7.08 29.24 20.29
N LYS A 220 6.99 30.04 19.21
CA LYS A 220 5.89 29.98 18.25
C LYS A 220 5.82 28.61 17.56
N LEU A 221 6.96 28.06 17.16
CA LEU A 221 7.04 26.70 16.60
C LEU A 221 6.53 25.66 17.60
N THR A 222 7.06 25.66 18.82
CA THR A 222 6.67 24.73 19.89
C THR A 222 5.15 24.76 20.12
N GLY A 223 4.57 25.96 20.20
CA GLY A 223 3.12 26.12 20.33
C GLY A 223 2.31 25.62 19.13
N GLN A 224 2.86 25.67 17.91
CA GLN A 224 2.22 25.10 16.72
C GLN A 224 2.33 23.57 16.70
N VAL A 225 3.49 23.02 17.09
CA VAL A 225 3.73 21.57 17.18
C VAL A 225 2.80 20.93 18.21
N ILE A 226 2.75 21.46 19.44
CA ILE A 226 1.87 20.96 20.52
C ILE A 226 0.40 20.97 20.08
N LYS A 227 -0.04 22.00 19.34
CA LYS A 227 -1.42 22.10 18.85
C LYS A 227 -1.69 21.26 17.60
N GLY A 228 -0.67 20.63 17.01
CA GLY A 228 -0.74 19.94 15.72
C GLY A 228 -1.18 20.86 14.58
N ASN A 229 -0.81 22.15 14.64
CA ASN A 229 -1.25 23.16 13.67
C ASN A 229 -0.30 23.20 12.47
N ILE A 230 -0.47 22.26 11.55
CA ILE A 230 0.24 22.20 10.27
C ILE A 230 -0.57 22.87 9.16
N LYS A 231 0.10 23.68 8.34
CA LYS A 231 -0.44 24.13 7.06
C LYS A 231 0.00 23.17 5.95
N ILE A 232 -0.95 22.42 5.39
CA ILE A 232 -0.69 21.56 4.23
C ILE A 232 -0.77 22.43 2.96
N PRO A 233 0.35 22.65 2.23
CA PRO A 233 0.33 23.43 0.98
C PRO A 233 -0.36 22.63 -0.14
N PRO A 234 -0.61 23.23 -1.32
CA PRO A 234 -1.01 22.47 -2.50
C PRO A 234 0.06 21.42 -2.86
N LEU A 235 -0.36 20.15 -2.90
CA LEU A 235 0.51 19.00 -3.20
C LEU A 235 -0.02 18.24 -4.42
N PRO A 236 0.84 17.50 -5.15
CA PRO A 236 0.38 16.55 -6.15
C PRO A 236 -0.60 15.53 -5.56
N THR A 237 -1.65 15.18 -6.30
CA THR A 237 -2.76 14.33 -5.84
C THR A 237 -2.29 13.02 -5.20
N GLU A 238 -1.25 12.39 -5.77
CA GLU A 238 -0.70 11.12 -5.28
C GLU A 238 -0.11 11.23 -3.86
N PHE A 239 0.47 12.39 -3.50
CA PHE A 239 1.07 12.61 -2.18
C PHE A 239 0.13 13.30 -1.20
N LYS A 240 -0.90 13.99 -1.70
CA LYS A 240 -1.85 14.72 -0.85
C LYS A 240 -2.52 13.78 0.16
N LEU A 241 -3.06 12.65 -0.31
CA LEU A 241 -3.73 11.66 0.55
C LEU A 241 -2.77 11.07 1.59
N ILE A 242 -1.52 10.83 1.21
CA ILE A 242 -0.50 10.28 2.11
C ILE A 242 -0.13 11.29 3.18
N VAL A 243 0.09 12.55 2.81
CA VAL A 243 0.42 13.62 3.76
C VAL A 243 -0.74 13.86 4.72
N GLU A 244 -1.99 13.91 4.22
CA GLU A 244 -3.18 14.05 5.05
C GLU A 244 -3.37 12.84 5.97
N GLY A 245 -3.11 11.62 5.50
CA GLY A 245 -3.15 10.40 6.30
C GLY A 245 -2.08 10.35 7.38
N CYS A 246 -0.86 10.80 7.10
CA CYS A 246 0.23 10.86 8.07
C CYS A 246 0.03 11.95 9.14
N LEU A 247 -0.65 13.05 8.81
CA LEU A 247 -0.77 14.23 9.66
C LEU A 247 -2.14 14.36 10.35
N GLN A 248 -2.85 13.24 10.56
CA GLN A 248 -4.04 13.23 11.40
C GLN A 248 -3.69 13.61 12.84
N LYS A 249 -4.48 14.47 13.49
CA LYS A 249 -4.21 14.84 14.89
C LYS A 249 -4.42 13.65 15.82
N ASP A 250 -5.53 12.94 15.62
CA ASP A 250 -5.75 11.66 16.28
C ASP A 250 -4.76 10.63 15.71
N ARG A 251 -3.93 10.10 16.60
CA ARG A 251 -2.92 9.10 16.24
C ARG A 251 -3.53 7.77 15.78
N ALA A 252 -4.75 7.43 16.22
CA ALA A 252 -5.42 6.20 15.83
C ALA A 252 -5.87 6.24 14.36
N GLU A 253 -6.13 7.44 13.84
CA GLU A 253 -6.52 7.70 12.45
C GLU A 253 -5.32 7.89 11.52
N ARG A 254 -4.08 7.98 12.07
CA ARG A 254 -2.88 8.14 11.23
C ARG A 254 -2.62 6.88 10.44
N TRP A 255 -2.19 7.08 9.19
CA TRP A 255 -1.76 5.99 8.34
C TRP A 255 -0.55 5.28 8.94
N THR A 256 -0.54 3.95 8.81
CA THR A 256 0.60 3.08 9.13
C THR A 256 1.67 3.15 8.04
N ALA A 257 2.90 2.76 8.40
CA ALA A 257 4.00 2.66 7.44
C ALA A 257 3.66 1.71 6.28
N SER A 258 2.95 0.61 6.55
CA SER A 258 2.47 -0.33 5.52
C SER A 258 1.42 0.30 4.61
N GLN A 259 0.51 1.15 5.10
CA GLN A 259 -0.43 1.89 4.24
C GLN A 259 0.28 2.89 3.33
N VAL A 260 1.29 3.62 3.84
CA VAL A 260 2.10 4.52 3.01
C VAL A 260 2.91 3.74 1.98
N PHE A 261 3.58 2.66 2.41
CA PHE A 261 4.30 1.77 1.52
C PHE A 261 3.37 1.22 0.45
N ASN A 262 2.18 0.74 0.81
CA ASN A 262 1.21 0.20 -0.13
C ASN A 262 0.65 1.27 -1.05
N ALA A 263 0.44 2.51 -0.62
CA ALA A 263 -0.04 3.58 -1.50
C ALA A 263 0.99 4.05 -2.53
N LEU A 264 2.29 3.94 -2.22
CA LEU A 264 3.39 4.35 -3.11
C LEU A 264 3.99 3.19 -3.90
N SER A 265 3.97 1.98 -3.32
CA SER A 265 4.33 0.71 -3.95
C SER A 265 3.17 0.13 -4.74
N ALA A 266 1.94 0.55 -4.44
CA ALA A 266 0.93 0.71 -5.47
C ALA A 266 1.54 1.66 -6.48
N LYS A 267 2.18 1.06 -7.48
CA LYS A 267 1.99 1.58 -8.83
C LYS A 267 0.45 1.74 -8.98
N PRO A 268 -0.10 2.70 -9.78
CA PRO A 268 -1.36 2.36 -10.44
C PRO A 268 -1.15 0.94 -10.92
N SER A 269 -1.90 -0.04 -10.37
CA SER A 269 -1.46 -1.44 -10.21
C SER A 269 -0.41 -1.72 -11.27
N PRO A 270 0.84 -2.15 -10.94
CA PRO A 270 1.67 -2.64 -12.01
C PRO A 270 0.72 -3.55 -12.75
N VAL A 271 0.57 -3.28 -14.03
CA VAL A 271 0.45 -4.37 -14.95
C VAL A 271 1.69 -5.21 -14.62
N ILE A 272 1.61 -6.04 -13.57
CA ILE A 272 2.24 -7.33 -13.59
C ILE A 272 1.39 -7.95 -14.67
N SER A 273 1.80 -7.71 -15.90
CA SER A 273 1.44 -8.59 -16.97
C SER A 273 2.10 -9.89 -16.54
N PHE A 274 1.37 -10.68 -15.76
CA PHE A 274 1.62 -12.11 -15.60
C PHE A 274 1.46 -12.81 -16.96
N ASN A 275 1.09 -12.05 -18.01
CA ASN A 275 0.53 -12.50 -19.26
C ASN A 275 1.22 -11.88 -20.48
N GLN A 276 2.46 -11.39 -20.40
CA GLN A 276 3.14 -10.91 -21.62
C GLN A 276 3.19 -12.07 -22.63
N GLY A 277 2.26 -12.05 -23.57
CA GLY A 277 2.02 -13.08 -24.59
C GLY A 277 0.90 -14.09 -24.37
N LYS A 278 0.11 -14.06 -23.27
CA LYS A 278 -1.01 -15.01 -23.07
C LYS A 278 -2.39 -14.43 -23.30
N ASP A 279 -2.60 -13.15 -23.03
CA ASP A 279 -3.87 -12.46 -23.33
C ASP A 279 -4.15 -12.57 -24.84
N PHE A 280 -5.42 -12.67 -25.21
CA PHE A 280 -5.80 -12.72 -26.61
C PHE A 280 -7.04 -11.89 -26.88
N VAL A 281 -7.30 -11.64 -28.16
CA VAL A 281 -8.47 -10.91 -28.61
C VAL A 281 -9.28 -11.81 -29.51
N GLU A 282 -10.56 -12.02 -29.19
CA GLU A 282 -11.51 -12.55 -30.16
C GLU A 282 -11.98 -11.44 -31.08
N ASP A 283 -11.99 -11.74 -32.37
CA ASP A 283 -12.67 -10.93 -33.38
C ASP A 283 -14.11 -11.41 -33.49
N LEU A 284 -15.06 -10.56 -33.09
CA LEU A 284 -16.49 -10.83 -33.19
C LEU A 284 -17.08 -10.38 -34.53
N GLY A 285 -16.24 -9.95 -35.47
CA GLY A 285 -16.62 -9.42 -36.77
C GLY A 285 -16.93 -7.91 -36.74
N ASN A 286 -16.91 -7.29 -37.93
CA ASN A 286 -17.23 -5.88 -38.13
C ASN A 286 -16.43 -4.90 -37.24
N GLY A 287 -15.19 -5.28 -36.89
CA GLY A 287 -14.31 -4.48 -36.04
C GLY A 287 -14.64 -4.54 -34.53
N VAL A 288 -15.60 -5.37 -34.12
CA VAL A 288 -15.93 -5.59 -32.70
C VAL A 288 -14.98 -6.64 -32.12
N LYS A 289 -14.31 -6.29 -31.02
CA LYS A 289 -13.29 -7.12 -30.37
C LYS A 289 -13.69 -7.47 -28.95
N LEU A 290 -13.34 -8.68 -28.52
CA LEU A 290 -13.46 -9.13 -27.14
C LEU A 290 -12.07 -9.48 -26.60
N GLU A 291 -11.54 -8.59 -25.75
CA GLU A 291 -10.25 -8.79 -25.08
C GLU A 291 -10.39 -9.77 -23.92
N MET A 292 -9.58 -10.82 -23.92
CA MET A 292 -9.56 -11.89 -22.93
C MET A 292 -8.23 -11.87 -22.16
N VAL A 293 -8.34 -11.76 -20.85
CA VAL A 293 -7.21 -11.68 -19.91
C VAL A 293 -6.94 -13.06 -19.33
N TYR A 294 -5.69 -13.52 -19.37
CA TYR A 294 -5.29 -14.76 -18.70
C TYR A 294 -5.28 -14.57 -17.18
N ILE A 295 -5.96 -15.47 -16.48
CA ILE A 295 -6.03 -15.50 -15.03
C ILE A 295 -5.24 -16.73 -14.56
N PRO A 296 -4.12 -16.53 -13.82
CA PRO A 296 -3.26 -17.64 -13.42
C PRO A 296 -3.97 -18.55 -12.41
N ALA A 297 -3.64 -19.85 -12.45
CA ALA A 297 -4.06 -20.77 -11.41
C ALA A 297 -3.54 -20.32 -10.04
N GLY A 298 -4.32 -20.56 -8.99
CA GLY A 298 -3.94 -20.17 -7.64
C GLY A 298 -4.95 -20.61 -6.60
N SER A 299 -4.68 -20.20 -5.36
CA SER A 299 -5.57 -20.46 -4.23
C SER A 299 -5.84 -19.16 -3.49
N PHE A 300 -7.05 -18.98 -2.99
CA PHE A 300 -7.43 -17.81 -2.20
C PHE A 300 -8.43 -18.18 -1.11
N MET A 301 -8.63 -17.25 -0.18
CA MET A 301 -9.70 -17.34 0.81
C MET A 301 -10.95 -16.68 0.24
N MET A 302 -11.96 -17.48 -0.09
CA MET A 302 -13.25 -17.02 -0.61
C MET A 302 -14.19 -16.67 0.53
N GLY A 303 -14.96 -15.59 0.37
CA GLY A 303 -15.91 -15.10 1.36
C GLY A 303 -15.40 -13.94 2.19
N ALA A 304 -16.26 -13.45 3.08
CA ALA A 304 -15.95 -12.30 3.91
C ALA A 304 -15.12 -12.69 5.13
N ASN A 305 -14.22 -11.81 5.55
CA ASN A 305 -13.54 -12.00 6.84
C ASN A 305 -14.45 -11.60 8.01
N SER A 306 -14.18 -12.08 9.22
CA SER A 306 -15.07 -11.88 10.38
C SER A 306 -15.14 -10.43 10.89
N ARG A 307 -14.27 -9.55 10.41
CA ARG A 307 -14.23 -8.12 10.75
C ARG A 307 -14.66 -7.23 9.58
N GLU A 308 -15.09 -7.82 8.47
CA GLU A 308 -15.44 -7.09 7.26
C GLU A 308 -16.81 -6.42 7.45
N GLU A 309 -16.82 -5.09 7.38
CA GLU A 309 -18.02 -4.29 7.52
C GLU A 309 -19.07 -4.67 6.46
N GLY A 310 -20.34 -4.76 6.88
CA GLY A 310 -21.44 -5.09 5.97
C GLY A 310 -21.40 -6.52 5.41
N ALA A 311 -20.66 -7.43 6.03
CA ALA A 311 -20.71 -8.86 5.72
C ALA A 311 -22.04 -9.49 6.18
N TYR A 312 -22.59 -10.38 5.36
CA TYR A 312 -23.80 -11.16 5.67
C TYR A 312 -23.47 -12.64 5.78
N GLU A 313 -24.33 -13.41 6.44
CA GLU A 313 -24.18 -14.87 6.62
C GLU A 313 -23.91 -15.62 5.31
N SER A 314 -24.46 -15.15 4.19
CA SER A 314 -24.21 -15.75 2.87
C SER A 314 -22.75 -15.70 2.41
N GLN A 315 -21.94 -14.84 3.00
CA GLN A 315 -20.50 -14.76 2.74
C GLN A 315 -19.64 -15.62 3.69
N PHE A 316 -20.25 -16.37 4.61
CA PHE A 316 -19.56 -17.18 5.61
C PHE A 316 -19.83 -18.68 5.44
N PRO A 317 -18.96 -19.56 5.99
CA PRO A 317 -17.63 -19.25 6.49
C PRO A 317 -16.65 -18.95 5.35
N PRO A 318 -15.61 -18.12 5.58
CA PRO A 318 -14.52 -18.02 4.64
C PRO A 318 -13.85 -19.39 4.50
N HIS A 319 -13.53 -19.79 3.26
CA HIS A 319 -12.95 -21.10 2.97
C HIS A 319 -11.93 -21.00 1.84
N ARG A 320 -10.94 -21.90 1.85
CA ARG A 320 -9.89 -21.94 0.84
C ARG A 320 -10.44 -22.59 -0.44
N VAL A 321 -10.25 -21.91 -1.57
CA VAL A 321 -10.63 -22.39 -2.90
C VAL A 321 -9.41 -22.43 -3.82
N ASN A 322 -9.29 -23.49 -4.62
CA ASN A 322 -8.27 -23.64 -5.66
C ASN A 322 -8.88 -23.40 -7.04
N VAL A 323 -8.34 -22.44 -7.78
CA VAL A 323 -8.81 -22.05 -9.10
C VAL A 323 -7.75 -22.45 -10.13
N LYS A 324 -8.15 -23.19 -11.17
CA LYS A 324 -7.28 -23.49 -12.32
C LYS A 324 -7.06 -22.21 -13.13
N ALA A 325 -6.06 -22.19 -14.01
CA ALA A 325 -5.91 -21.08 -14.93
C ALA A 325 -7.09 -21.04 -15.92
N PHE A 326 -7.51 -19.84 -16.30
CA PHE A 326 -8.59 -19.61 -17.27
C PHE A 326 -8.42 -18.22 -17.89
N TYR A 327 -9.26 -17.90 -18.86
CA TYR A 327 -9.35 -16.58 -19.44
C TYR A 327 -10.64 -15.90 -19.02
N MET A 328 -10.61 -14.60 -18.74
CA MET A 328 -11.80 -13.81 -18.41
C MET A 328 -11.85 -12.57 -19.28
N ALA A 329 -13.05 -12.20 -19.73
CA ALA A 329 -13.25 -10.95 -20.46
C ALA A 329 -12.75 -9.76 -19.62
N LYS A 330 -11.94 -8.90 -20.25
CA LYS A 330 -11.30 -7.74 -19.62
C LYS A 330 -12.31 -6.79 -18.97
N TYR A 331 -13.48 -6.69 -19.58
CA TYR A 331 -14.61 -5.85 -19.21
C TYR A 331 -15.87 -6.72 -19.06
N PRO A 332 -16.93 -6.24 -18.40
CA PRO A 332 -18.29 -6.72 -18.67
C PRO A 332 -18.59 -6.65 -20.18
N ILE A 333 -19.40 -7.58 -20.69
CA ILE A 333 -19.75 -7.61 -22.11
C ILE A 333 -20.36 -6.27 -22.50
N THR A 334 -19.84 -5.65 -23.55
CA THR A 334 -20.33 -4.35 -24.02
C THR A 334 -21.58 -4.51 -24.87
N GLN A 335 -22.33 -3.42 -25.04
CA GLN A 335 -23.50 -3.41 -25.92
C GLN A 335 -23.13 -3.71 -27.38
N ALA A 336 -21.96 -3.26 -27.84
CA ALA A 336 -21.45 -3.61 -29.17
C ALA A 336 -21.17 -5.11 -29.32
N GLN A 337 -20.50 -5.72 -28.33
CA GLN A 337 -20.22 -7.15 -28.31
C GLN A 337 -21.50 -7.98 -28.26
N TYR A 338 -22.45 -7.59 -27.41
CA TYR A 338 -23.75 -8.24 -27.31
C TYR A 338 -24.51 -8.21 -28.65
N LYS A 339 -24.62 -7.04 -29.28
CA LYS A 339 -25.26 -6.89 -30.60
C LYS A 339 -24.59 -7.74 -31.68
N ALA A 340 -23.26 -7.81 -31.68
CA ALA A 340 -22.51 -8.56 -32.67
C ALA A 340 -22.85 -10.06 -32.63
N MET A 341 -23.01 -10.63 -31.43
CA MET A 341 -23.35 -12.04 -31.28
C MET A 341 -24.86 -12.30 -31.40
N MET A 342 -25.69 -11.39 -30.90
CA MET A 342 -27.14 -11.61 -30.76
C MET A 342 -27.97 -11.02 -31.90
N GLY A 343 -27.41 -10.96 -33.11
CA GLY A 343 -28.13 -10.53 -34.32
C GLY A 343 -28.66 -9.10 -34.25
N GLY A 344 -27.93 -8.19 -33.60
CA GLY A 344 -28.28 -6.76 -33.48
C GLY A 344 -29.23 -6.42 -32.32
N GLN A 345 -29.69 -7.41 -31.54
CA GLN A 345 -30.51 -7.16 -30.36
C GLN A 345 -29.70 -6.49 -29.24
N ASN A 346 -30.31 -5.56 -28.51
CA ASN A 346 -29.71 -4.92 -27.35
C ASN A 346 -30.79 -4.63 -26.28
N PRO A 347 -30.83 -5.39 -25.18
CA PRO A 347 -31.84 -5.21 -24.15
C PRO A 347 -31.55 -4.02 -23.22
N SER A 348 -30.35 -3.43 -23.29
CA SER A 348 -29.85 -2.45 -22.33
C SER A 348 -30.76 -1.23 -22.20
N HIS A 349 -31.01 -0.81 -20.98
CA HIS A 349 -31.70 0.43 -20.66
C HIS A 349 -30.84 1.64 -21.00
N PHE A 350 -29.61 1.68 -20.48
CA PHE A 350 -28.65 2.73 -20.81
C PHE A 350 -28.08 2.49 -22.21
N LYS A 351 -27.75 3.55 -22.96
CA LYS A 351 -27.37 3.43 -24.37
C LYS A 351 -25.93 3.90 -24.59
N GLY A 352 -25.15 3.05 -25.24
CA GLY A 352 -23.81 3.38 -25.71
C GLY A 352 -23.04 2.11 -26.03
N ASP A 353 -22.38 2.07 -27.19
CA ASP A 353 -21.71 0.85 -27.68
C ASP A 353 -20.63 0.33 -26.71
N ASN A 354 -19.96 1.24 -26.01
CA ASN A 354 -18.93 0.94 -25.01
C ASN A 354 -19.48 0.83 -23.57
N HIS A 355 -20.79 0.98 -23.35
CA HIS A 355 -21.37 0.68 -22.04
C HIS A 355 -21.48 -0.83 -21.86
N PRO A 356 -21.49 -1.34 -20.61
CA PRO A 356 -21.86 -2.71 -20.37
C PRO A 356 -23.27 -2.97 -20.92
N VAL A 357 -23.50 -4.18 -21.42
CA VAL A 357 -24.86 -4.65 -21.62
C VAL A 357 -25.53 -4.77 -20.26
N ASP A 358 -26.72 -4.16 -20.13
CA ASP A 358 -27.55 -4.25 -18.94
C ASP A 358 -28.92 -4.84 -19.30
N SER A 359 -29.77 -5.08 -18.31
CA SER A 359 -31.11 -5.64 -18.55
C SER A 359 -31.05 -7.01 -19.25
N VAL A 360 -30.03 -7.79 -18.92
CA VAL A 360 -29.82 -9.16 -19.43
C VAL A 360 -30.19 -10.16 -18.34
N SER A 361 -31.05 -11.11 -18.67
CA SER A 361 -31.36 -12.23 -17.77
C SER A 361 -30.24 -13.28 -17.78
N TRP A 362 -30.24 -14.18 -16.80
CA TRP A 362 -29.25 -15.28 -16.77
C TRP A 362 -29.37 -16.16 -18.02
N ASP A 363 -30.60 -16.45 -18.46
CA ASP A 363 -30.85 -17.22 -19.68
C ASP A 363 -30.32 -16.53 -20.94
N MET A 364 -30.46 -15.21 -21.04
CA MET A 364 -29.90 -14.43 -22.15
C MET A 364 -28.36 -14.42 -22.12
N ALA A 365 -27.75 -14.33 -20.94
CA ALA A 365 -26.31 -14.37 -20.78
C ALA A 365 -25.73 -15.75 -21.17
N GLN A 366 -26.43 -16.84 -20.82
CA GLN A 366 -26.07 -18.19 -21.25
C GLN A 366 -26.22 -18.38 -22.76
N LEU A 367 -27.29 -17.85 -23.36
CA LEU A 367 -27.49 -17.87 -24.80
C LEU A 367 -26.37 -17.10 -25.53
N PHE A 368 -25.94 -15.95 -25.00
CA PHE A 368 -24.78 -15.24 -25.52
C PHE A 368 -23.51 -16.10 -25.45
N CYS A 369 -23.25 -16.78 -24.32
CA CYS A 369 -22.10 -17.66 -24.17
C CYS A 369 -22.15 -18.81 -25.20
N GLN A 370 -23.31 -19.41 -25.43
CA GLN A 370 -23.52 -20.44 -26.44
C GLN A 370 -23.20 -19.90 -27.85
N GLN A 371 -23.78 -18.76 -28.22
CA GLN A 371 -23.57 -18.17 -29.56
C GLN A 371 -22.11 -17.77 -29.79
N LEU A 372 -21.46 -17.20 -28.77
CA LEU A 372 -20.03 -16.89 -28.82
C LEU A 372 -19.20 -18.17 -28.99
N SER A 373 -19.59 -19.26 -28.32
CA SER A 373 -18.89 -20.53 -28.44
C SER A 373 -19.01 -21.15 -29.84
N GLU A 374 -20.22 -21.13 -30.39
CA GLU A 374 -20.50 -21.62 -31.74
C GLU A 374 -19.75 -20.80 -32.80
N ASN A 375 -19.68 -19.47 -32.63
CA ASN A 375 -18.99 -18.58 -33.57
C ASN A 375 -17.46 -18.70 -33.54
N THR A 376 -16.88 -18.98 -32.37
CA THR A 376 -15.42 -19.00 -32.19
C THR A 376 -14.82 -20.41 -32.19
N GLY A 377 -15.64 -21.44 -32.00
CA GLY A 377 -15.19 -22.82 -31.78
C GLY A 377 -14.55 -23.05 -30.41
N LYS A 378 -14.63 -22.08 -29.49
CA LYS A 378 -14.10 -22.15 -28.11
C LYS A 378 -15.25 -22.23 -27.12
N ILE A 379 -15.05 -22.88 -25.97
CA ILE A 379 -16.13 -23.04 -24.97
C ILE A 379 -16.15 -21.82 -24.04
N TYR A 380 -17.08 -20.90 -24.29
CA TYR A 380 -17.37 -19.76 -23.44
C TYR A 380 -18.52 -20.04 -22.48
N GLN A 381 -18.40 -19.51 -21.26
CA GLN A 381 -19.41 -19.67 -20.22
C GLN A 381 -19.37 -18.48 -19.25
N LEU A 382 -20.41 -18.34 -18.42
CA LEU A 382 -20.36 -17.46 -17.26
C LEU A 382 -19.30 -17.95 -16.26
N PRO A 383 -18.61 -17.04 -15.55
CA PRO A 383 -17.70 -17.44 -14.47
C PRO A 383 -18.46 -18.18 -13.38
N SER A 384 -17.81 -19.15 -12.74
CA SER A 384 -18.27 -19.55 -11.42
C SER A 384 -18.08 -18.41 -10.42
N GLU A 385 -18.84 -18.46 -9.34
CA GLU A 385 -18.78 -17.54 -8.22
C GLU A 385 -17.35 -17.45 -7.65
N ALA A 386 -16.69 -18.61 -7.52
CA ALA A 386 -15.30 -18.72 -7.08
C ALA A 386 -14.31 -18.09 -8.06
N GLN A 387 -14.49 -18.33 -9.37
CA GLN A 387 -13.64 -17.72 -10.40
C GLN A 387 -13.80 -16.20 -10.42
N TRP A 388 -15.03 -15.70 -10.26
CA TRP A 388 -15.31 -14.27 -10.22
C TRP A 388 -14.63 -13.61 -9.01
N GLU A 389 -14.78 -14.15 -7.80
CA GLU A 389 -14.19 -13.55 -6.59
C GLU A 389 -12.66 -13.60 -6.62
N TYR A 390 -12.08 -14.73 -7.06
CA TYR A 390 -10.64 -14.86 -7.26
C TYR A 390 -10.10 -13.80 -8.23
N ALA A 391 -10.77 -13.66 -9.37
CA ALA A 391 -10.41 -12.70 -10.40
C ALA A 391 -10.58 -11.26 -9.92
N CYS A 392 -11.65 -10.95 -9.18
CA CYS A 392 -11.93 -9.63 -8.60
C CYS A 392 -10.83 -9.21 -7.62
N ARG A 393 -10.49 -10.10 -6.68
CA ARG A 393 -9.47 -9.86 -5.66
C ARG A 393 -8.09 -9.65 -6.26
N ALA A 394 -7.72 -10.44 -7.27
CA ALA A 394 -6.38 -10.40 -7.87
C ALA A 394 -5.24 -10.39 -6.83
N GLY A 395 -5.39 -11.18 -5.77
CA GLY A 395 -4.45 -11.26 -4.64
C GLY A 395 -4.75 -10.35 -3.45
N ALA A 396 -5.68 -9.39 -3.57
CA ALA A 396 -6.09 -8.53 -2.47
C ALA A 396 -6.87 -9.29 -1.39
N THR A 397 -6.55 -9.00 -0.13
CA THR A 397 -7.24 -9.51 1.07
C THR A 397 -8.21 -8.49 1.67
N THR A 398 -8.18 -7.26 1.21
CA THR A 398 -9.07 -6.16 1.59
C THR A 398 -10.45 -6.29 0.93
N PRO A 399 -11.47 -5.53 1.37
CA PRO A 399 -12.82 -5.57 0.80
C PRO A 399 -12.86 -5.24 -0.69
N PHE A 400 -12.01 -4.31 -1.13
CA PHE A 400 -11.82 -3.95 -2.55
C PHE A 400 -10.37 -4.20 -2.95
N TYR A 401 -10.09 -4.49 -4.22
CA TYR A 401 -8.70 -4.58 -4.70
C TYR A 401 -7.96 -3.22 -4.63
N PHE A 402 -8.70 -2.13 -4.40
CA PHE A 402 -8.18 -0.80 -4.13
C PHE A 402 -7.76 -0.57 -2.67
N GLY A 403 -8.08 -1.50 -1.76
CA GLY A 403 -7.83 -1.37 -0.32
C GLY A 403 -9.12 -1.41 0.51
N GLU A 404 -9.10 -0.70 1.64
CA GLU A 404 -10.14 -0.73 2.67
C GLU A 404 -11.36 0.17 2.39
N THR A 405 -11.31 0.99 1.34
CA THR A 405 -12.35 1.94 0.99
C THR A 405 -12.63 1.93 -0.51
N LEU A 406 -13.82 2.37 -0.91
CA LEU A 406 -14.20 2.60 -2.29
C LEU A 406 -14.49 4.08 -2.50
N ARG A 407 -13.89 4.66 -3.54
CA ARG A 407 -14.07 6.06 -3.93
C ARG A 407 -14.66 6.14 -5.33
N ASP A 408 -15.32 7.26 -5.62
CA ASP A 408 -16.02 7.48 -6.88
C ASP A 408 -15.10 7.72 -8.09
N ASP A 409 -13.79 7.91 -7.87
CA ASP A 409 -12.73 7.89 -8.88
C ASP A 409 -12.19 6.48 -9.19
N LEU A 410 -12.62 5.47 -8.43
CA LEU A 410 -12.15 4.08 -8.54
C LEU A 410 -13.20 3.11 -9.08
N ALA A 411 -14.49 3.45 -8.96
CA ALA A 411 -15.57 2.66 -9.52
C ALA A 411 -16.85 3.49 -9.74
N ASN A 412 -17.79 2.91 -10.48
CA ASN A 412 -19.14 3.47 -10.65
C ASN A 412 -20.14 2.81 -9.70
N TYR A 413 -20.61 3.54 -8.68
CA TYR A 413 -21.55 3.07 -7.68
C TYR A 413 -22.31 4.27 -7.07
N ASN A 414 -23.21 3.99 -6.13
CA ASN A 414 -23.85 5.04 -5.35
C ASN A 414 -22.92 5.55 -4.24
N ALA A 415 -22.15 6.58 -4.57
CA ALA A 415 -21.19 7.22 -3.68
C ALA A 415 -21.82 8.24 -2.71
N THR A 416 -23.14 8.26 -2.49
CA THR A 416 -23.75 9.12 -1.45
C THR A 416 -23.49 8.64 -0.02
N ASP A 417 -22.89 7.46 0.12
CA ASP A 417 -22.51 6.84 1.39
C ASP A 417 -21.05 6.39 1.35
N THR A 418 -20.50 6.05 2.51
CA THR A 418 -19.09 5.67 2.70
C THR A 418 -18.96 4.20 3.10
N TYR A 419 -17.77 3.65 2.93
CA TYR A 419 -17.39 2.37 3.48
C TYR A 419 -16.04 2.52 4.17
N GLY A 420 -15.91 2.03 5.40
CA GLY A 420 -14.77 2.35 6.25
C GLY A 420 -14.52 3.87 6.33
N ASN A 421 -13.25 4.27 6.25
CA ASN A 421 -12.84 5.68 6.29
C ASN A 421 -12.90 6.37 4.91
N GLY A 422 -13.77 5.89 4.01
CA GLY A 422 -13.99 6.47 2.69
C GLY A 422 -14.71 7.83 2.76
N THR A 423 -14.76 8.53 1.63
CA THR A 423 -15.48 9.81 1.51
C THR A 423 -16.64 9.67 0.55
N LYS A 424 -17.71 10.43 0.79
CA LYS A 424 -18.83 10.55 -0.16
C LYS A 424 -18.33 11.18 -1.46
N GLY A 425 -18.96 10.80 -2.56
CA GLY A 425 -18.61 11.25 -3.91
C GLY A 425 -19.81 11.32 -4.84
N LYS A 426 -19.53 11.31 -6.14
CA LYS A 426 -20.52 11.44 -7.19
C LYS A 426 -21.30 10.13 -7.40
N TYR A 427 -22.59 10.16 -7.11
CA TYR A 427 -23.53 9.15 -7.58
C TYR A 427 -24.01 9.48 -8.99
N ARG A 428 -23.54 8.70 -9.96
CA ARG A 428 -23.76 8.96 -11.40
C ARG A 428 -25.16 8.61 -11.88
N GLN A 429 -25.87 7.72 -11.19
CA GLN A 429 -27.25 7.30 -11.53
C GLN A 429 -27.40 6.61 -12.90
N GLU A 430 -26.29 6.20 -13.51
CA GLU A 430 -26.26 5.49 -14.80
C GLU A 430 -24.99 4.63 -14.90
N THR A 431 -24.96 3.72 -15.89
CA THR A 431 -23.73 3.00 -16.25
C THR A 431 -22.71 3.95 -16.88
N THR A 432 -21.44 3.63 -16.73
CA THR A 432 -20.34 4.31 -17.43
C THR A 432 -19.78 3.40 -18.53
N PRO A 433 -19.12 3.95 -19.56
CA PRO A 433 -18.35 3.14 -20.50
C PRO A 433 -17.40 2.19 -19.74
N VAL A 434 -17.25 0.97 -20.22
CA VAL A 434 -16.34 -0.01 -19.62
C VAL A 434 -14.90 0.51 -19.64
N GLY A 435 -14.15 0.19 -18.60
CA GLY A 435 -12.75 0.64 -18.48
C GLY A 435 -12.57 2.11 -18.10
N SER A 436 -13.63 2.79 -17.65
CA SER A 436 -13.56 4.18 -17.18
C SER A 436 -12.72 4.34 -15.89
N PHE A 437 -12.48 3.23 -15.18
CA PHE A 437 -11.76 3.20 -13.91
C PHE A 437 -10.51 2.32 -13.99
N PRO A 438 -9.53 2.43 -13.08
CA PRO A 438 -8.32 1.62 -13.13
C PRO A 438 -8.60 0.11 -13.01
N PRO A 439 -7.78 -0.77 -13.61
CA PRO A 439 -7.92 -2.21 -13.48
C PRO A 439 -7.32 -2.76 -12.17
N ASN A 440 -7.69 -3.99 -11.84
CA ASN A 440 -7.05 -4.75 -10.77
C ASN A 440 -5.70 -5.37 -11.20
N GLY A 441 -5.06 -6.11 -10.29
CA GLY A 441 -3.74 -6.73 -10.51
C GLY A 441 -3.65 -7.76 -11.64
N PHE A 442 -4.79 -8.28 -12.14
CA PHE A 442 -4.83 -9.13 -13.32
C PHE A 442 -5.08 -8.37 -14.62
N GLY A 443 -5.43 -7.07 -14.56
CA GLY A 443 -5.80 -6.29 -15.74
C GLY A 443 -7.30 -6.30 -16.04
N LEU A 444 -8.13 -6.77 -15.11
CA LEU A 444 -9.59 -6.74 -15.23
C LEU A 444 -10.15 -5.41 -14.73
N TYR A 445 -11.16 -4.92 -15.44
CA TYR A 445 -11.83 -3.65 -15.17
C TYR A 445 -13.24 -3.87 -14.61
N ASP A 446 -13.76 -2.82 -13.96
CA ASP A 446 -15.15 -2.73 -13.50
C ASP A 446 -15.60 -3.86 -12.55
N MET A 447 -14.67 -4.43 -11.77
CA MET A 447 -14.99 -5.52 -10.82
C MET A 447 -15.71 -5.04 -9.53
N HIS A 448 -15.90 -3.73 -9.34
CA HIS A 448 -16.47 -3.11 -8.12
C HIS A 448 -17.59 -2.11 -8.43
N GLY A 449 -18.53 -2.46 -9.31
CA GLY A 449 -19.71 -1.64 -9.60
C GLY A 449 -20.07 -1.70 -11.07
N ASN A 450 -20.59 -0.58 -11.58
CA ASN A 450 -21.17 -0.44 -12.92
C ASN A 450 -22.40 -1.32 -13.13
N VAL A 451 -22.26 -2.65 -13.17
CA VAL A 451 -23.37 -3.61 -13.18
C VAL A 451 -23.03 -4.83 -12.33
N TRP A 452 -24.03 -5.40 -11.67
CA TRP A 452 -23.95 -6.73 -11.10
C TRP A 452 -23.70 -7.73 -12.22
N GLU A 453 -22.92 -8.78 -11.95
CA GLU A 453 -22.56 -9.75 -12.97
C GLU A 453 -23.06 -11.14 -12.63
N TRP A 454 -23.81 -11.73 -13.55
CA TRP A 454 -24.24 -13.12 -13.47
C TRP A 454 -23.07 -14.09 -13.34
N CYS A 455 -23.19 -15.03 -12.40
CA CYS A 455 -22.34 -16.20 -12.27
C CYS A 455 -23.13 -17.46 -12.68
N ALA A 456 -22.41 -18.55 -12.97
CA ALA A 456 -23.00 -19.85 -13.29
C ALA A 456 -23.65 -20.54 -12.08
N ASP A 457 -23.27 -20.14 -10.86
CA ASP A 457 -23.70 -20.75 -9.60
C ASP A 457 -25.16 -20.45 -9.28
N THR A 458 -25.83 -21.47 -8.73
CA THR A 458 -27.14 -21.29 -8.09
C THR A 458 -26.95 -20.74 -6.67
N TRP A 459 -27.91 -19.98 -6.20
CA TRP A 459 -27.83 -19.36 -4.87
C TRP A 459 -27.85 -20.40 -3.74
N HIS A 460 -26.96 -20.22 -2.77
CA HIS A 460 -26.94 -20.93 -1.49
C HIS A 460 -26.84 -19.92 -0.35
N ASN A 461 -27.49 -20.22 0.77
CA ASN A 461 -27.61 -19.26 1.89
C ASN A 461 -26.31 -18.97 2.64
N ASN A 462 -25.27 -19.79 2.45
CA ASN A 462 -23.94 -19.68 3.04
C ASN A 462 -22.96 -20.62 2.30
N TYR A 463 -21.68 -20.57 2.66
CA TYR A 463 -20.63 -21.42 2.08
C TYR A 463 -20.42 -22.76 2.82
N ARG A 464 -21.34 -23.19 3.69
CA ARG A 464 -21.20 -24.52 4.32
C ARG A 464 -21.37 -25.58 3.23
N ASN A 465 -20.34 -26.40 3.04
CA ASN A 465 -20.24 -27.40 1.97
C ASN A 465 -20.05 -26.83 0.56
N ALA A 466 -19.64 -25.56 0.43
CA ALA A 466 -19.25 -25.00 -0.85
C ALA A 466 -18.06 -25.78 -1.44
N PRO A 467 -17.98 -25.93 -2.77
CA PRO A 467 -16.82 -26.52 -3.43
C PRO A 467 -15.52 -25.79 -3.07
N ASN A 468 -14.44 -26.54 -2.85
CA ASN A 468 -13.11 -25.97 -2.60
C ASN A 468 -12.26 -25.84 -3.88
N TYR A 469 -12.90 -25.92 -5.04
CA TYR A 469 -12.32 -25.72 -6.37
C TYR A 469 -13.22 -24.79 -7.20
N GLY A 470 -12.63 -24.11 -8.20
CA GLY A 470 -13.28 -23.05 -8.97
C GLY A 470 -14.40 -23.47 -9.94
N SER A 471 -15.14 -24.55 -9.67
CA SER A 471 -16.33 -24.94 -10.44
C SER A 471 -17.59 -24.30 -9.87
N ALA A 472 -18.60 -24.08 -10.70
CA ALA A 472 -19.89 -23.58 -10.25
C ALA A 472 -20.59 -24.57 -9.30
N TRP A 473 -21.15 -24.06 -8.21
CA TRP A 473 -22.01 -24.78 -7.28
C TRP A 473 -23.46 -24.72 -7.76
N VAL A 474 -23.91 -25.81 -8.40
CA VAL A 474 -25.20 -25.86 -9.10
C VAL A 474 -26.12 -26.90 -8.47
N GLU A 475 -27.32 -26.46 -8.10
CA GLU A 475 -28.47 -27.30 -7.77
C GLU A 475 -29.46 -27.29 -8.93
N GLN A 476 -29.69 -28.45 -9.57
CA GLN A 476 -30.46 -28.54 -10.83
C GLN A 476 -31.90 -28.01 -10.73
N SER A 477 -32.52 -28.09 -9.55
CA SER A 477 -33.88 -27.60 -9.29
C SER A 477 -33.98 -26.10 -9.01
N SER A 478 -32.85 -25.42 -8.81
CA SER A 478 -32.84 -24.00 -8.46
C SER A 478 -33.12 -23.11 -9.68
N ASN A 479 -33.93 -22.08 -9.47
CA ASN A 479 -34.16 -21.02 -10.46
C ASN A 479 -33.51 -19.69 -10.05
N ILE A 480 -32.71 -19.69 -8.98
CA ILE A 480 -32.11 -18.50 -8.38
C ILE A 480 -30.59 -18.59 -8.59
N PHE A 481 -30.03 -17.59 -9.26
CA PHE A 481 -28.63 -17.55 -9.64
C PHE A 481 -27.90 -16.40 -8.96
N VAL A 482 -26.59 -16.58 -8.79
CA VAL A 482 -25.72 -15.63 -8.10
C VAL A 482 -25.35 -14.47 -9.02
N VAL A 483 -25.30 -13.26 -8.44
CA VAL A 483 -24.60 -12.11 -9.04
C VAL A 483 -23.53 -11.55 -8.10
N ARG A 484 -22.47 -10.98 -8.66
CA ARG A 484 -21.38 -10.35 -7.89
C ARG A 484 -20.97 -8.97 -8.42
N GLY A 485 -20.26 -8.19 -7.60
CA GLY A 485 -19.59 -6.94 -8.01
C GLY A 485 -20.27 -5.62 -7.69
N GLY A 486 -21.56 -5.59 -7.35
CA GLY A 486 -22.28 -4.33 -7.18
C GLY A 486 -22.67 -3.68 -8.51
N SER A 487 -23.36 -2.54 -8.47
CA SER A 487 -23.81 -1.81 -9.65
C SER A 487 -23.70 -0.31 -9.46
N TRP A 488 -23.96 0.47 -10.51
CA TRP A 488 -24.04 1.94 -10.44
C TRP A 488 -24.99 2.46 -9.34
N TYR A 489 -26.01 1.68 -8.97
CA TYR A 489 -26.99 2.00 -7.92
C TYR A 489 -26.55 1.54 -6.52
N SER A 490 -25.58 0.63 -6.43
CA SER A 490 -25.22 -0.04 -5.19
C SER A 490 -24.45 0.88 -4.25
N LEU A 491 -24.78 0.84 -2.95
CA LEU A 491 -23.94 1.44 -1.91
C LEU A 491 -22.57 0.76 -1.87
N PRO A 492 -21.50 1.42 -1.40
CA PRO A 492 -20.14 0.88 -1.46
C PRO A 492 -19.99 -0.47 -0.74
N SER A 493 -20.71 -0.69 0.36
CA SER A 493 -20.74 -1.98 1.07
C SER A 493 -21.24 -3.16 0.21
N ARG A 494 -21.96 -2.87 -0.87
CA ARG A 494 -22.45 -3.85 -1.85
C ARG A 494 -21.52 -4.04 -3.06
N CYS A 495 -20.42 -3.29 -3.15
CA CYS A 495 -19.44 -3.42 -4.23
C CYS A 495 -18.21 -4.24 -3.83
N ARG A 496 -18.15 -4.77 -2.59
CA ARG A 496 -17.02 -5.56 -2.07
C ARG A 496 -16.80 -6.83 -2.88
N SER A 497 -15.56 -7.33 -2.90
CA SER A 497 -15.18 -8.59 -3.55
C SER A 497 -16.01 -9.78 -3.03
N ALA A 498 -16.19 -9.85 -1.72
CA ALA A 498 -16.94 -10.92 -1.07
C ALA A 498 -18.47 -10.78 -1.24
N ARG A 499 -18.99 -9.63 -1.70
CA ARG A 499 -20.43 -9.42 -1.80
C ARG A 499 -20.99 -10.29 -2.93
N ARG A 500 -22.05 -11.03 -2.61
CA ARG A 500 -22.87 -11.84 -3.51
C ARG A 500 -24.35 -11.54 -3.31
N ASP A 501 -25.11 -11.43 -4.39
CA ASP A 501 -26.57 -11.32 -4.33
C ASP A 501 -27.19 -12.39 -5.22
N CYS A 502 -28.51 -12.42 -5.31
CA CYS A 502 -29.19 -13.38 -6.15
C CYS A 502 -30.48 -12.86 -6.78
N TYR A 503 -30.79 -13.42 -7.94
CA TYR A 503 -31.98 -13.10 -8.72
C TYR A 503 -32.49 -14.35 -9.44
N LYS A 504 -33.76 -14.36 -9.81
CA LYS A 504 -34.32 -15.45 -10.64
C LYS A 504 -33.70 -15.42 -12.03
N ARG A 505 -33.56 -16.59 -12.65
CA ARG A 505 -32.94 -16.77 -13.98
C ARG A 505 -33.51 -15.87 -15.09
N ASP A 506 -34.78 -15.51 -15.00
CA ASP A 506 -35.54 -14.69 -15.95
C ASP A 506 -35.56 -13.19 -15.59
N THR A 507 -34.91 -12.79 -14.50
CA THR A 507 -34.88 -11.41 -14.03
C THR A 507 -34.16 -10.52 -15.04
N VAL A 508 -34.85 -9.47 -15.48
CA VAL A 508 -34.28 -8.40 -16.32
C VAL A 508 -34.20 -7.13 -15.49
N SER A 509 -33.00 -6.59 -15.33
CA SER A 509 -32.76 -5.36 -14.56
C SER A 509 -31.60 -4.56 -15.16
N ASN A 510 -31.76 -3.24 -15.24
CA ASN A 510 -30.70 -2.31 -15.66
C ASN A 510 -29.52 -2.22 -14.67
N LEU A 511 -29.58 -2.99 -13.58
CA LEU A 511 -28.49 -3.16 -12.63
C LEU A 511 -27.60 -4.36 -12.95
N ILE A 512 -28.03 -5.25 -13.85
CA ILE A 512 -27.40 -6.57 -14.06
C ILE A 512 -26.94 -6.72 -15.51
N GLY A 513 -25.68 -7.11 -15.65
CA GLY A 513 -25.02 -7.55 -16.88
C GLY A 513 -24.23 -8.83 -16.60
N PHE A 514 -23.16 -9.06 -17.35
CA PHE A 514 -22.30 -10.22 -17.17
C PHE A 514 -20.95 -10.05 -17.88
N ARG A 515 -20.01 -10.93 -17.54
CA ARG A 515 -18.79 -11.17 -18.31
C ARG A 515 -18.61 -12.66 -18.55
N VAL A 516 -17.76 -13.01 -19.50
CA VAL A 516 -17.54 -14.41 -19.91
C VAL A 516 -16.14 -14.89 -19.56
N ILE A 517 -16.00 -16.20 -19.43
CA ILE A 517 -14.73 -16.90 -19.30
C ILE A 517 -14.55 -17.94 -20.40
N PHE A 518 -13.30 -18.33 -20.62
CA PHE A 518 -12.90 -19.45 -21.47
C PHE A 518 -11.89 -20.32 -20.72
N GLN A 519 -12.10 -21.64 -20.70
CA GLN A 519 -11.14 -22.60 -20.18
C GLN A 519 -10.36 -23.19 -21.37
N GLY A 520 -9.08 -22.81 -21.48
CA GLY A 520 -8.18 -23.24 -22.55
C GLY A 520 -7.39 -24.50 -22.24
#